data_AF-A0A2G1NW52-F1
#
_entry.id   AF-A0A2G1NW52-F1
#
_cell.length_a   1.000
_cell.length_b   1.000
_cell.length_c   1.000
_cell.angle_alpha   90.00
_cell.angle_beta   90.00
_cell.angle_gamma   90.00
#
_symmetry.space_group_name_H-M   'P 1'
#
loop_
_entity.id
_entity.type
_entity.pdbx_description
1 polymer ?
#
loop_
_entity_poly.entity_id
_entity_poly.type
_entity_poly.pdbx_seq_one_letter_code
_entity_poly.pdbx_strand_id
1 'polypeptide(L)'
;MNNFESALAKSFNEFFNENNIRGICHRLKQSRFATQIVDLLVDSLDPDYYLAIECKSIDATNTNTLYFSQHFTRDKNGIHQVSRISDFLYRSGRRGFLAVELRFGSGRKKNAYMMPWQRVIDRFDHGAGFTIDEIQECAVIQRERGSYVIDSQGWLGSNSYTQTLTNKGETNKI
;
A
#
# COMPACT_ATOMS: atom_id res chain seq x y z
N MET A 1 -6.65 -2.59 21.05
CA MET A 1 -7.15 -3.05 19.74
C MET A 1 -6.12 -2.62 18.70
N ASN A 2 -5.41 -3.55 18.05
CA ASN A 2 -4.37 -3.17 17.07
C ASN A 2 -5.08 -2.69 15.79
N ASN A 3 -4.96 -1.42 15.46
CA ASN A 3 -5.42 -0.90 14.17
C ASN A 3 -4.51 -1.46 13.06
N PHE A 4 -5.04 -1.54 11.83
CA PHE A 4 -4.41 -2.22 10.69
C PHE A 4 -2.93 -1.85 10.50
N GLU A 5 -2.62 -0.56 10.51
CA GLU A 5 -1.25 -0.02 10.45
C GLU A 5 -0.32 -0.59 11.53
N SER A 6 -0.77 -0.63 12.80
CA SER A 6 0.08 -1.12 13.90
C SER A 6 0.35 -2.62 13.78
N ALA A 7 -0.65 -3.38 13.30
CA ALA A 7 -0.47 -4.81 13.06
C ALA A 7 0.52 -5.05 11.91
N LEU A 8 0.38 -4.33 10.80
CA LEU A 8 1.28 -4.46 9.65
C LEU A 8 2.72 -4.02 9.99
N ALA A 9 2.88 -2.87 10.67
CA ALA A 9 4.19 -2.40 11.12
C ALA A 9 4.87 -3.38 12.08
N LYS A 10 4.09 -3.98 12.99
CA LYS A 10 4.60 -5.02 13.90
C LYS A 10 5.09 -6.22 13.10
N SER A 11 4.32 -6.69 12.12
CA SER A 11 4.69 -7.85 11.30
C SER A 11 5.95 -7.62 10.46
N PHE A 12 6.17 -6.41 9.92
CA PHE A 12 7.45 -6.08 9.27
C PHE A 12 8.64 -6.19 10.24
N ASN A 13 8.51 -5.63 11.44
CA ASN A 13 9.60 -5.65 12.42
C ASN A 13 9.87 -7.06 12.96
N GLU A 14 8.82 -7.88 13.16
CA GLU A 14 8.97 -9.30 13.50
C GLU A 14 9.69 -10.06 12.37
N PHE A 15 9.24 -9.88 11.13
CA PHE A 15 9.85 -10.49 9.95
C PHE A 15 11.34 -10.16 9.83
N PHE A 16 11.74 -8.90 10.01
CA PHE A 16 13.15 -8.52 9.97
C PHE A 16 13.98 -9.17 11.06
N ASN A 17 13.46 -9.22 12.30
CA ASN A 17 14.15 -9.85 13.40
C ASN A 17 14.30 -11.36 13.19
N GLU A 18 13.24 -12.05 12.76
CA GLU A 18 13.22 -13.50 12.55
C GLU A 18 14.13 -13.94 11.40
N ASN A 19 14.25 -13.13 10.36
CA ASN A 19 15.06 -13.43 9.17
C ASN A 19 16.46 -12.79 9.21
N ASN A 20 16.82 -12.16 10.33
CA ASN A 20 18.10 -11.46 10.50
C ASN A 20 18.37 -10.41 9.38
N ILE A 21 17.32 -9.73 8.94
CA ILE A 21 17.38 -8.67 7.94
C ILE A 21 17.58 -7.34 8.67
N ARG A 22 18.57 -6.54 8.24
CA ARG A 22 18.75 -5.18 8.74
C ARG A 22 17.67 -4.28 8.16
N GLY A 23 16.55 -4.16 8.87
CA GLY A 23 15.47 -3.27 8.48
C GLY A 23 14.64 -2.80 9.67
N ILE A 24 13.87 -1.75 9.48
CA ILE A 24 12.93 -1.23 10.47
C ILE A 24 11.68 -0.70 9.76
N CYS A 25 10.51 -0.96 10.33
CA CYS A 25 9.26 -0.36 9.90
C CYS A 25 8.79 0.68 10.92
N HIS A 26 8.76 1.94 10.49
CA HIS A 26 8.25 3.07 11.23
C HIS A 26 6.78 3.30 10.90
N ARG A 27 5.90 3.21 11.91
CA ARG A 27 4.54 3.74 11.81
C ARG A 27 4.58 5.24 12.07
N LEU A 28 4.26 6.04 11.06
CA LEU A 28 4.15 7.47 11.20
C LEU A 28 2.81 7.82 11.85
N LYS A 29 2.82 8.71 12.84
CA LYS A 29 1.60 9.21 13.47
C LYS A 29 1.37 10.63 12.98
N GLN A 30 0.16 10.92 12.52
CA GLN A 30 -0.24 12.28 12.23
C GLN A 30 -0.13 13.11 13.52
N SER A 31 0.71 14.14 13.50
CA SER A 31 0.69 15.17 14.55
C SER A 31 -0.33 16.25 14.16
N ARG A 32 -0.88 16.95 15.15
CA ARG A 32 -1.90 18.00 14.94
C ARG A 32 -1.46 19.11 13.97
N PHE A 33 -0.15 19.27 13.77
CA PHE A 33 0.43 20.38 12.99
C PHE A 33 1.27 19.92 11.79
N ALA A 34 1.39 18.60 11.55
CA ALA A 34 2.17 18.08 10.44
C ALA A 34 1.31 17.19 9.53
N THR A 35 1.44 17.41 8.22
CA THR A 35 0.87 16.51 7.23
C THR A 35 1.69 15.23 7.20
N GLN A 36 1.06 14.13 7.60
CA GLN A 36 1.64 12.81 7.41
C GLN A 36 1.72 12.49 5.91
N ILE A 37 2.87 11.99 5.48
CA ILE A 37 3.11 11.66 4.07
C ILE A 37 2.51 10.28 3.75
N VAL A 38 2.91 9.25 4.48
CA VAL A 38 2.39 7.87 4.40
C VAL A 38 2.19 7.29 5.80
N ASP A 39 1.49 6.16 5.90
CA ASP A 39 1.29 5.45 7.16
C ASP A 39 2.52 4.72 7.67
N LEU A 40 3.22 4.00 6.79
CA LEU A 40 4.41 3.24 7.14
C LEU A 40 5.58 3.62 6.24
N LEU A 41 6.75 3.79 6.85
CA LEU A 41 8.04 3.80 6.17
C LEU A 41 8.81 2.55 6.57
N VAL A 42 9.29 1.83 5.57
CA VAL A 42 10.13 0.64 5.76
C VAL A 42 11.51 0.99 5.22
N ASP A 43 12.51 0.90 6.09
CA ASP A 43 13.89 1.22 5.75
C ASP A 43 14.75 -0.02 5.91
N SER A 44 15.43 -0.42 4.83
CA SER A 44 16.46 -1.45 4.79
C SER A 44 17.46 -1.11 3.69
N LEU A 45 18.67 -1.65 3.80
CA LEU A 45 19.63 -1.65 2.69
C LEU A 45 19.28 -2.67 1.60
N ASP A 46 18.40 -3.62 1.92
CA ASP A 46 17.79 -4.48 0.93
C ASP A 46 16.77 -3.66 0.11
N PRO A 47 16.96 -3.52 -1.23
CA PRO A 47 16.06 -2.77 -2.10
C PRO A 47 14.61 -3.24 -2.08
N ASP A 48 14.37 -4.48 -1.63
CA ASP A 48 13.03 -5.05 -1.52
C ASP A 48 12.25 -4.54 -0.32
N TYR A 49 12.95 -3.89 0.61
CA TYR A 49 12.38 -3.35 1.83
C TYR A 49 12.66 -1.86 2.02
N TYR A 50 12.99 -1.13 0.95
CA TYR A 50 13.02 0.33 0.93
C TYR A 50 11.66 0.89 0.47
N LEU A 51 10.66 0.86 1.37
CA LEU A 51 9.24 1.01 1.04
C LEU A 51 8.57 2.21 1.71
N ALA A 52 7.52 2.72 1.07
CA ALA A 52 6.54 3.60 1.69
C ALA A 52 5.12 3.06 1.43
N ILE A 53 4.33 2.91 2.49
CA ILE A 53 3.03 2.23 2.45
C ILE A 53 1.96 3.13 3.05
N GLU A 54 0.95 3.45 2.25
CA GLU A 54 -0.30 4.05 2.73
C GLU A 54 -1.27 2.92 3.11
N CYS A 55 -1.94 3.03 4.25
CA CYS A 55 -2.92 2.06 4.72
C CYS A 55 -4.34 2.60 4.59
N LYS A 56 -5.27 1.77 4.13
CA LYS A 56 -6.72 2.05 4.19
C LYS A 56 -7.44 0.84 4.76
N SER A 57 -8.38 1.08 5.68
CA SER A 57 -9.27 0.04 6.20
C SER A 57 -10.70 0.41 5.85
N ILE A 58 -11.32 -0.38 4.97
CA ILE A 58 -12.64 -0.11 4.40
C ILE A 58 -13.66 -1.05 5.01
N ASP A 59 -14.85 -0.54 5.29
CA ASP A 59 -16.00 -1.38 5.64
C ASP A 59 -16.72 -1.83 4.38
N ALA A 60 -16.41 -3.05 3.94
CA ALA A 60 -16.97 -3.69 2.76
C ALA A 60 -18.45 -4.06 2.90
N THR A 61 -19.05 -3.88 4.08
CA THR A 61 -20.51 -4.01 4.26
C THR A 61 -21.26 -2.75 3.85
N ASN A 62 -20.58 -1.60 3.85
CA ASN A 62 -21.18 -0.28 3.67
C ASN A 62 -20.73 0.45 2.40
N THR A 63 -19.61 0.03 1.80
CA THR A 63 -19.15 0.55 0.51
C THR A 63 -18.62 -0.58 -0.36
N ASN A 64 -18.81 -0.46 -1.67
CA ASN A 64 -18.24 -1.35 -2.67
C ASN A 64 -16.98 -0.78 -3.32
N THR A 65 -16.55 0.43 -2.94
CA THR A 65 -15.50 1.18 -3.63
C THR A 65 -14.65 2.01 -2.66
N LEU A 66 -13.33 1.94 -2.82
CA LEU A 66 -12.35 2.85 -2.26
C LEU A 66 -12.29 4.13 -3.11
N TYR A 67 -13.18 5.08 -2.85
CA TYR A 67 -13.19 6.37 -3.54
C TYR A 67 -12.01 7.27 -3.15
N PHE A 68 -11.35 7.89 -4.13
CA PHE A 68 -10.30 8.88 -3.88
C PHE A 68 -10.82 10.09 -3.11
N SER A 69 -12.02 10.58 -3.46
CA SER A 69 -12.64 11.74 -2.81
C SER A 69 -13.02 11.53 -1.35
N GLN A 70 -13.21 10.29 -0.91
CA GLN A 70 -13.68 9.96 0.44
C GLN A 70 -12.56 9.40 1.33
N HIS A 71 -11.69 8.57 0.79
CA HIS A 71 -10.71 7.81 1.57
C HIS A 71 -9.32 8.44 1.57
N PHE A 72 -9.09 9.45 0.73
CA PHE A 72 -7.84 10.18 0.65
C PHE A 72 -8.07 11.64 1.02
N THR A 73 -7.09 12.21 1.70
CA THR A 73 -7.18 13.57 2.21
C THR A 73 -6.72 14.60 1.18
N ARG A 74 -7.15 15.84 1.37
CA ARG A 74 -6.49 17.01 0.78
C ARG A 74 -5.79 17.78 1.90
N ASP A 75 -4.63 18.36 1.60
CA ASP A 75 -3.97 19.23 2.55
C ASP A 75 -4.62 20.63 2.60
N LYS A 76 -4.08 21.51 3.45
CA LYS A 76 -4.56 22.90 3.59
C LYS A 76 -4.47 23.74 2.31
N ASN A 77 -3.67 23.33 1.34
CA ASN A 77 -3.49 23.99 0.04
C ASN A 77 -4.35 23.32 -1.04
N GLY A 78 -5.19 22.35 -0.68
CA GLY A 78 -6.04 21.60 -1.61
C GLY A 78 -5.33 20.47 -2.36
N ILE A 79 -4.05 20.21 -2.09
CA ILE A 79 -3.26 19.19 -2.78
C ILE A 79 -3.70 17.80 -2.32
N HIS A 80 -4.04 16.94 -3.28
CA HIS A 80 -4.54 15.60 -3.02
C HIS A 80 -3.44 14.69 -2.44
N GLN A 81 -3.81 13.82 -1.50
CA GLN A 81 -2.87 12.91 -0.84
C GLN A 81 -2.13 12.01 -1.82
N VAL A 82 -2.81 11.51 -2.86
CA VAL A 82 -2.17 10.69 -3.91
C VAL A 82 -1.03 11.46 -4.58
N SER A 83 -1.24 12.73 -4.92
CA SER A 83 -0.19 13.57 -5.53
C SER A 83 0.98 13.81 -4.59
N ARG A 84 0.72 14.05 -3.29
CA ARG A 84 1.77 14.25 -2.28
C ARG A 84 2.61 12.99 -2.05
N ILE A 85 1.96 11.83 -1.95
CA ILE A 85 2.66 10.54 -1.80
C ILE A 85 3.48 10.24 -3.06
N SER A 86 2.92 10.50 -4.24
CA SER A 86 3.62 10.27 -5.51
C SER A 86 4.87 11.14 -5.63
N ASP A 87 4.80 12.43 -5.27
CA ASP A 87 5.98 13.31 -5.20
C ASP A 87 7.04 12.77 -4.22
N PHE A 88 6.60 12.35 -3.03
CA PHE A 88 7.51 11.78 -2.04
C PHE A 88 8.20 10.50 -2.53
N LEU A 89 7.46 9.59 -3.16
CA LEU A 89 8.01 8.36 -3.74
C LEU A 89 9.04 8.67 -4.82
N TYR A 90 8.70 9.57 -5.75
CA TYR A 90 9.61 10.00 -6.81
C TYR A 90 10.92 10.57 -6.24
N ARG A 91 10.82 11.48 -5.26
CA ARG A 91 11.99 12.15 -4.67
C ARG A 91 12.82 11.25 -3.77
N SER A 92 12.20 10.27 -3.11
CA SER A 92 12.89 9.38 -2.17
C SER A 92 13.45 8.13 -2.81
N GLY A 93 12.97 7.73 -4.00
CA GLY A 93 13.34 6.46 -4.63
C GLY A 93 12.77 5.22 -3.95
N ARG A 94 11.86 5.39 -2.98
CA ARG A 94 11.18 4.26 -2.30
C ARG A 94 10.18 3.60 -3.23
N ARG A 95 10.01 2.28 -3.05
CA ARG A 95 8.92 1.54 -3.69
C ARG A 95 7.63 1.80 -2.93
N GLY A 96 6.59 2.24 -3.63
CA GLY A 96 5.31 2.62 -3.03
C GLY A 96 4.27 1.51 -3.07
N PHE A 97 3.48 1.40 -2.00
CA PHE A 97 2.29 0.55 -1.97
C PHE A 97 1.10 1.21 -1.28
N LEU A 98 -0.09 0.80 -1.70
CA LEU A 98 -1.35 1.00 -0.97
C LEU A 98 -1.78 -0.34 -0.37
N ALA A 99 -1.74 -0.43 0.95
CA ALA A 99 -2.25 -1.58 1.70
C ALA A 99 -3.73 -1.34 2.04
N VAL A 100 -4.61 -2.28 1.67
CA VAL A 100 -6.06 -2.16 1.88
C VAL A 100 -6.58 -3.32 2.71
N GLU A 101 -7.12 -3.03 3.91
CA GLU A 101 -7.88 -3.99 4.73
C GLU A 101 -9.37 -3.88 4.41
N LEU A 102 -9.99 -4.96 3.95
CA LEU A 102 -11.43 -5.08 3.77
C LEU A 102 -12.05 -5.74 5.02
N ARG A 103 -13.01 -5.04 5.63
CA ARG A 103 -13.77 -5.51 6.79
C ARG A 103 -15.19 -5.88 6.36
N PHE A 104 -15.61 -7.12 6.60
CA PHE A 104 -16.92 -7.63 6.20
C PHE A 104 -17.92 -7.71 7.38
N GLY A 105 -17.78 -6.83 8.36
CA GLY A 105 -18.62 -6.84 9.58
C GLY A 105 -18.14 -7.80 10.66
N SER A 106 -18.87 -7.84 11.78
CA SER A 106 -18.51 -8.63 12.95
C SER A 106 -18.51 -10.13 12.67
N GLY A 107 -17.54 -10.86 13.20
CA GLY A 107 -17.41 -12.32 13.04
C GLY A 107 -16.88 -12.81 11.70
N ARG A 108 -16.74 -11.94 10.68
CA ARG A 108 -16.12 -12.30 9.40
C ARG A 108 -14.63 -12.03 9.38
N LYS A 109 -13.88 -12.89 8.67
CA LYS A 109 -12.44 -12.68 8.47
C LYS A 109 -12.21 -11.38 7.71
N LYS A 110 -11.26 -10.59 8.19
CA LYS A 110 -10.73 -9.42 7.46
C LYS A 110 -9.67 -9.92 6.50
N ASN A 111 -9.69 -9.38 5.29
CA ASN A 111 -8.68 -9.67 4.27
C ASN A 111 -7.91 -8.39 3.97
N ALA A 112 -6.61 -8.50 3.78
CA ALA A 112 -5.76 -7.37 3.42
C ALA A 112 -5.09 -7.63 2.08
N TYR A 113 -4.91 -6.58 1.29
CA TYR A 113 -4.35 -6.64 -0.06
C TYR A 113 -3.29 -5.57 -0.25
N MET A 114 -2.27 -5.88 -1.03
CA MET A 114 -1.17 -4.97 -1.35
C MET A 114 -1.25 -4.56 -2.81
N MET A 115 -1.45 -3.28 -3.06
CA MET A 115 -1.53 -2.69 -4.39
C MET A 115 -0.28 -1.88 -4.69
N PRO A 116 0.48 -2.18 -5.76
CA PRO A 116 1.59 -1.34 -6.20
C PRO A 116 1.12 0.11 -6.45
N TRP A 117 1.88 1.09 -5.97
CA TRP A 117 1.47 2.50 -6.06
C TRP A 117 1.31 3.00 -7.49
N GLN A 118 2.02 2.41 -8.45
CA GLN A 118 1.84 2.72 -9.87
C GLN A 118 0.38 2.55 -10.31
N ARG A 119 -0.29 1.48 -9.88
CA ARG A 119 -1.72 1.25 -10.18
C ARG A 119 -2.60 2.37 -9.61
N VAL A 120 -2.24 2.91 -8.44
CA VAL A 120 -2.94 4.04 -7.79
C VAL A 120 -2.80 5.30 -8.63
N ILE A 121 -1.61 5.61 -9.12
CA ILE A 121 -1.36 6.76 -10.01
C ILE A 121 -2.17 6.62 -11.30
N ASP A 122 -2.03 5.49 -11.98
CA ASP A 122 -2.68 5.25 -13.28
C ASP A 122 -4.21 5.40 -13.18
N ARG A 123 -4.78 4.95 -12.06
CA ARG A 123 -6.22 5.06 -11.78
C ARG A 123 -6.63 6.48 -11.35
N PHE A 124 -5.79 7.19 -10.60
CA PHE A 124 -6.13 8.51 -10.05
C PHE A 124 -6.42 9.54 -11.14
N ASP A 125 -5.72 9.45 -12.27
CA ASP A 125 -5.91 10.38 -13.40
C ASP A 125 -7.20 10.12 -14.19
N HIS A 126 -7.78 8.91 -14.09
CA HIS A 126 -8.84 8.44 -14.99
C HIS A 126 -10.09 7.89 -14.30
N GLY A 127 -10.08 7.73 -12.97
CA GLY A 127 -11.15 7.03 -12.25
C GLY A 127 -11.44 7.60 -10.87
N ALA A 128 -12.63 7.26 -10.35
CA ALA A 128 -13.10 7.74 -9.05
C ALA A 128 -12.51 6.99 -7.84
N GLY A 129 -11.92 5.81 -8.07
CA GLY A 129 -11.42 4.92 -7.02
C GLY A 129 -11.18 3.49 -7.51
N PHE A 130 -11.21 2.54 -6.58
CA PHE A 130 -11.11 1.10 -6.84
C PHE A 130 -12.29 0.35 -6.26
N THR A 131 -12.94 -0.50 -7.05
CA THR A 131 -13.98 -1.39 -6.50
C THR A 131 -13.36 -2.44 -5.59
N ILE A 132 -14.16 -3.07 -4.74
CA ILE A 132 -13.73 -4.20 -3.93
C ILE A 132 -13.15 -5.30 -4.81
N ASP A 133 -13.83 -5.66 -5.90
CA ASP A 133 -13.36 -6.72 -6.80
C ASP A 133 -11.96 -6.43 -7.35
N GLU A 134 -11.71 -5.18 -7.80
CA GLU A 134 -10.39 -4.75 -8.28
C GLU A 134 -9.30 -4.79 -7.19
N ILE A 135 -9.68 -4.50 -5.94
CA ILE A 135 -8.78 -4.62 -4.78
C ILE A 135 -8.46 -6.10 -4.54
N GLN A 136 -9.44 -7.00 -4.67
CA GLN A 136 -9.26 -8.42 -4.44
C GLN A 136 -8.40 -9.13 -5.50
N GLU A 137 -8.22 -8.53 -6.67
CA GLU A 137 -7.24 -8.96 -7.68
C GLU A 137 -5.78 -8.70 -7.25
N CYS A 138 -5.54 -7.82 -6.28
CA CYS A 138 -4.19 -7.52 -5.81
C CYS A 138 -3.61 -8.66 -4.96
N ALA A 139 -2.32 -8.56 -4.63
CA ALA A 139 -1.67 -9.57 -3.80
C ALA A 139 -2.29 -9.60 -2.41
N VAL A 140 -2.65 -10.78 -1.93
CA VAL A 140 -3.19 -10.95 -0.58
C VAL A 140 -2.05 -10.82 0.43
N ILE A 141 -2.23 -9.96 1.44
CA ILE A 141 -1.37 -9.91 2.62
C ILE A 141 -1.93 -10.94 3.61
N GLN A 142 -1.46 -12.18 3.49
CA GLN A 142 -1.94 -13.28 4.31
C GLN A 142 -1.70 -13.03 5.80
N ARG A 143 -2.56 -13.56 6.65
CA ARG A 143 -2.36 -13.57 8.10
C ARG A 143 -2.08 -14.98 8.58
N GLU A 144 -0.93 -15.17 9.19
CA GLU A 144 -0.51 -16.41 9.82
C GLU A 144 -0.21 -16.17 11.28
N ARG A 145 -0.78 -17.00 12.17
CA ARG A 145 -0.56 -16.95 13.63
C ARG A 145 -0.69 -15.56 14.27
N GLY A 146 -1.49 -14.67 13.65
CA GLY A 146 -1.77 -13.31 14.15
C GLY A 146 -1.00 -12.18 13.47
N SER A 147 0.03 -12.50 12.68
CA SER A 147 0.88 -11.54 11.96
C SER A 147 0.64 -11.60 10.45
N TYR A 148 0.93 -10.50 9.76
CA TYR A 148 0.91 -10.44 8.30
C TYR A 148 2.19 -11.06 7.73
N VAL A 149 2.05 -11.86 6.67
CA VAL A 149 3.20 -12.41 5.93
C VAL A 149 3.79 -11.30 5.05
N ILE A 150 5.11 -11.12 5.13
CA ILE A 150 5.85 -10.07 4.40
C ILE A 150 6.51 -10.68 3.17
N ASP A 151 6.08 -10.26 1.98
CA ASP A 151 6.58 -10.75 0.69
C ASP A 151 6.51 -9.62 -0.35
N SER A 152 7.47 -8.70 -0.30
CA SER A 152 7.46 -7.50 -1.14
C SER A 152 7.62 -7.78 -2.63
N GLN A 153 8.20 -8.92 -3.00
CA GLN A 153 8.30 -9.38 -4.38
C GLN A 153 7.00 -10.02 -4.87
N GLY A 154 6.40 -10.90 -4.07
CA GLY A 154 5.09 -11.48 -4.38
C GLY A 154 3.98 -10.42 -4.53
N TRP A 155 4.12 -9.27 -3.85
CA TRP A 155 3.19 -8.15 -4.00
C TRP A 155 3.25 -7.43 -5.35
N LEU A 156 4.32 -7.62 -6.13
CA LEU A 156 4.45 -7.08 -7.47
C LEU A 156 3.84 -8.00 -8.54
N GLY A 157 3.75 -9.31 -8.24
CA GLY A 157 3.46 -10.37 -9.22
C GLY A 157 1.99 -10.69 -9.45
N SER A 158 1.06 -10.07 -8.72
CA SER A 158 -0.38 -10.35 -8.79
C SER A 158 -1.15 -9.57 -9.86
N ASN A 159 -0.48 -8.93 -10.82
CA ASN A 159 -1.17 -8.32 -11.96
C ASN A 159 -0.37 -8.43 -13.25
N SER A 160 -1.07 -8.78 -14.33
CA SER A 160 -0.67 -8.78 -15.76
C SER A 160 -0.13 -7.43 -16.28
N TYR A 161 -0.03 -6.42 -15.41
CA TYR A 161 0.39 -5.07 -15.73
C TYR A 161 1.91 -4.98 -15.98
N THR A 162 2.73 -5.77 -15.27
CA THR A 162 4.18 -5.84 -15.50
C THR A 162 4.54 -6.48 -16.86
N GLN A 163 3.73 -7.41 -17.38
CA GLN A 163 3.94 -7.97 -18.72
C GLN A 163 3.71 -6.95 -19.85
N THR A 164 2.81 -5.97 -19.64
CA THR A 164 2.54 -4.94 -20.66
C THR A 164 3.71 -3.95 -20.79
N LEU A 165 4.48 -3.73 -19.72
CA LEU A 165 5.64 -2.83 -19.72
C LEU A 165 6.90 -3.51 -20.26
N THR A 166 7.10 -4.81 -20.01
CA THR A 166 8.18 -5.57 -20.67
C THR A 166 7.97 -5.67 -22.18
N ASN A 167 6.72 -5.82 -22.64
CA ASN A 167 6.42 -5.96 -24.08
C ASN A 167 6.47 -4.62 -24.86
N LYS A 168 6.35 -3.47 -24.19
CA LYS A 168 6.49 -2.15 -24.82
C LYS A 168 7.94 -1.62 -24.86
N GLY A 169 8.86 -2.24 -24.11
CA GLY A 169 10.28 -1.84 -24.08
C GLY A 169 11.15 -2.43 -25.20
N GLU A 170 10.69 -3.49 -25.87
CA GLU A 170 11.49 -4.21 -26.88
C GLU A 170 11.24 -3.77 -28.34
N THR A 171 10.26 -2.89 -28.61
CA THR A 171 9.85 -2.56 -29.98
C THR A 171 10.40 -1.25 -30.55
N ASN A 172 11.30 -0.55 -29.87
CA ASN A 172 12.01 0.60 -30.45
C ASN A 172 13.53 0.38 -30.47
N LYS A 173 13.94 -0.59 -31.31
CA LYS A 173 15.23 -0.56 -32.00
C LYS A 173 14.99 -0.75 -33.49
N ILE A 174 14.81 0.37 -34.18
CA ILE A 174 15.16 0.55 -35.60
C ILE A 174 15.94 1.86 -35.66
#